data_AF-A0A7Y4NU74-F1
#
_entry.id   AF-A0A7Y4NU74-F1
#
_cell.length_a   1.000
_cell.length_b   1.000
_cell.length_c   1.000
_cell.angle_alpha   90.00
_cell.angle_beta   90.00
_cell.angle_gamma   90.00
#
_symmetry.space_group_name_H-M   'P 1'
#
loop_
_entity.id
_entity.type
_entity.pdbx_description
1 polymer ?
#
loop_
_entity_poly.entity_id
_entity_poly.type
_entity_poly.pdbx_seq_one_letter_code
_entity_poly.pdbx_strand_id
1 'polypeptide(L)'
;MSQPPMSQKERDAALKDLMGTDRTAMIRAATNLSSDKSTTSTLLGLLQGETRVDTRHAILYALSWHGDLGQWDLMVGLLKDPKESPLIRGQAAEYLSYDFMGVKTDSQEFKVAVDALLEALKDPSPEVRYCAVNALGCTGHLPLIPALEEMRDDKTPAPGWVGTVSDEASRALEWIVGMHEMRIKNGVP
;
A
#
# COMPACT_ATOMS: atom_id res chain seq x y z
N MET A 1 -17.51 -17.26 1.89
CA MET A 1 -18.60 -16.97 0.92
C MET A 1 -18.36 -15.57 0.40
N SER A 2 -18.12 -15.41 -0.90
CA SER A 2 -17.89 -14.08 -1.49
C SER A 2 -19.19 -13.27 -1.42
N GLN A 3 -19.12 -12.01 -0.98
CA GLN A 3 -20.28 -11.13 -0.99
C GLN A 3 -20.77 -10.93 -2.44
N PRO A 4 -22.10 -10.79 -2.66
CA PRO A 4 -22.63 -10.49 -3.99
C PRO A 4 -22.08 -9.16 -4.52
N PRO A 5 -21.92 -9.00 -5.84
CA PRO A 5 -21.48 -7.73 -6.43
C PRO A 5 -22.42 -6.59 -6.05
N MET A 6 -21.87 -5.41 -5.76
CA MET A 6 -22.68 -4.23 -5.42
C MET A 6 -23.56 -3.80 -6.59
N SER A 7 -24.81 -3.46 -6.30
CA SER A 7 -25.69 -2.79 -7.26
C SER A 7 -25.18 -1.37 -7.58
N GLN A 8 -25.65 -0.80 -8.69
CA GLN A 8 -25.31 0.59 -9.06
C GLN A 8 -25.70 1.58 -7.95
N LYS A 9 -26.87 1.38 -7.32
CA LYS A 9 -27.34 2.24 -6.23
C LYS A 9 -26.43 2.17 -5.00
N GLU A 10 -25.94 0.99 -4.67
CA GLU A 10 -24.99 0.79 -3.56
C GLU A 10 -23.64 1.43 -3.87
N ARG A 11 -23.15 1.29 -5.11
CA ARG A 11 -21.94 1.99 -5.59
C ARG A 11 -22.08 3.51 -5.45
N ASP A 12 -23.16 4.09 -5.97
CA ASP A 12 -23.37 5.54 -5.94
C ASP A 12 -23.46 6.06 -4.50
N ALA A 13 -24.12 5.32 -3.61
CA ALA A 13 -24.18 5.65 -2.19
C ALA A 13 -22.81 5.57 -1.51
N ALA A 14 -22.03 4.52 -1.79
CA ALA A 14 -20.69 4.37 -1.25
C ALA A 14 -19.75 5.48 -1.75
N LEU A 15 -19.77 5.82 -3.03
CA LEU A 15 -18.96 6.93 -3.57
C LEU A 15 -19.35 8.27 -2.95
N LYS A 16 -20.64 8.50 -2.68
CA LYS A 16 -21.10 9.69 -1.96
C LYS A 16 -20.59 9.72 -0.53
N ASP A 17 -20.70 8.62 0.20
CA ASP A 17 -20.24 8.51 1.59
C ASP A 17 -18.71 8.65 1.70
N LEU A 18 -17.97 8.10 0.73
CA LEU A 18 -16.52 8.23 0.61
C LEU A 18 -16.09 9.69 0.51
N MET A 19 -16.80 10.48 -0.29
CA MET A 19 -16.53 11.91 -0.48
C MET A 19 -17.11 12.80 0.62
N GLY A 20 -17.89 12.22 1.56
CA GLY A 20 -18.53 12.92 2.67
C GLY A 20 -17.54 13.41 3.73
N THR A 21 -18.08 13.90 4.84
CA THR A 21 -17.31 14.34 6.02
C THR A 21 -17.49 13.42 7.23
N ASP A 22 -18.46 12.50 7.19
CA ASP A 22 -18.63 11.49 8.24
C ASP A 22 -17.56 10.41 8.10
N ARG A 23 -16.62 10.38 9.06
CA ARG A 23 -15.48 9.46 9.04
C ARG A 23 -15.91 7.99 9.09
N THR A 24 -16.99 7.66 9.80
CA THR A 24 -17.45 6.28 9.92
C THR A 24 -18.06 5.81 8.60
N ALA A 25 -18.86 6.65 7.97
CA ALA A 25 -19.42 6.38 6.64
C ALA A 25 -18.34 6.26 5.58
N MET A 26 -17.35 7.14 5.61
CA MET A 26 -16.19 7.11 4.70
C MET A 26 -15.40 5.80 4.82
N ILE A 27 -15.09 5.35 6.04
CA ILE A 27 -14.35 4.09 6.24
C ILE A 27 -15.17 2.90 5.71
N ARG A 28 -16.46 2.81 6.04
CA ARG A 28 -17.33 1.76 5.51
C ARG A 28 -17.41 1.79 3.98
N ALA A 29 -17.51 2.98 3.40
CA ALA A 29 -17.56 3.16 1.96
C ALA A 29 -16.25 2.68 1.31
N ALA A 30 -15.09 3.07 1.85
CA ALA A 30 -13.80 2.62 1.36
C ALA A 30 -13.66 1.08 1.43
N THR A 31 -14.08 0.46 2.53
CA THR A 31 -14.11 -1.00 2.68
C THR A 31 -15.03 -1.68 1.67
N ASN A 32 -16.22 -1.13 1.42
CA ASN A 32 -17.13 -1.72 0.44
C ASN A 32 -16.57 -1.61 -0.99
N LEU A 33 -16.06 -0.41 -1.33
CA LEU A 33 -15.49 -0.11 -2.65
C LEU A 33 -14.19 -0.87 -2.94
N SER A 34 -13.46 -1.31 -1.91
CA SER A 34 -12.24 -2.08 -2.09
C SER A 34 -12.48 -3.43 -2.79
N SER A 35 -13.68 -3.98 -2.65
CA SER A 35 -14.09 -5.22 -3.33
C SER A 35 -14.68 -5.00 -4.73
N ASP A 36 -14.93 -3.75 -5.13
CA ASP A 36 -15.60 -3.40 -6.38
C ASP A 36 -14.64 -2.73 -7.38
N LYS A 37 -13.90 -3.58 -8.11
CA LYS A 37 -12.94 -3.16 -9.15
C LYS A 37 -13.59 -2.40 -10.31
N SER A 38 -14.92 -2.40 -10.45
CA SER A 38 -15.58 -1.57 -11.48
C SER A 38 -15.47 -0.07 -11.19
N THR A 39 -15.04 0.30 -9.97
CA THR A 39 -14.91 1.69 -9.52
C THR A 39 -13.51 2.27 -9.67
N THR A 40 -12.51 1.49 -10.13
CA THR A 40 -11.10 1.93 -10.24
C THR A 40 -10.96 3.27 -10.98
N SER A 41 -11.50 3.38 -12.20
CA SER A 41 -11.40 4.62 -12.98
C SER A 41 -12.08 5.82 -12.31
N THR A 42 -13.21 5.59 -11.64
CA THR A 42 -13.93 6.64 -10.91
C THR A 42 -13.12 7.11 -9.70
N LEU A 43 -12.56 6.19 -8.93
CA LEU A 43 -11.72 6.48 -7.76
C LEU A 43 -10.45 7.24 -8.15
N LEU A 44 -9.80 6.87 -9.26
CA LEU A 44 -8.64 7.60 -9.79
C LEU A 44 -9.01 9.03 -10.19
N GLY A 45 -10.17 9.23 -10.83
CA GLY A 45 -10.68 10.56 -11.16
C GLY A 45 -10.95 11.41 -9.92
N LEU A 46 -11.50 10.80 -8.85
CA LEU A 46 -11.72 11.48 -7.58
C LEU A 46 -10.40 11.85 -6.89
N LEU A 47 -9.42 10.94 -6.90
CA LEU A 47 -8.11 11.16 -6.29
C LEU A 47 -7.36 12.35 -6.90
N GLN A 48 -7.47 12.55 -8.20
CA GLN A 48 -6.74 13.60 -8.92
C GLN A 48 -7.05 15.02 -8.43
N GLY A 49 -8.30 15.27 -8.00
CA GLY A 49 -8.74 16.59 -7.54
C GLY A 49 -8.90 16.72 -6.03
N GLU A 50 -8.80 15.63 -5.26
CA GLU A 50 -9.05 15.64 -3.83
C GLU A 50 -7.81 16.12 -3.05
N THR A 51 -8.03 17.00 -2.08
CA THR A 51 -6.97 17.61 -1.25
C THR A 51 -7.08 17.20 0.22
N ARG A 52 -8.26 16.76 0.66
CA ARG A 52 -8.49 16.29 2.03
C ARG A 52 -7.78 14.97 2.23
N VAL A 53 -6.84 14.96 3.16
CA VAL A 53 -5.99 13.81 3.48
C VAL A 53 -6.82 12.55 3.77
N ASP A 54 -7.87 12.66 4.60
CA ASP A 54 -8.71 11.51 4.97
C ASP A 54 -9.43 10.90 3.76
N THR A 55 -9.95 11.74 2.86
CA THR A 55 -10.64 11.27 1.65
C THR A 55 -9.66 10.67 0.64
N ARG A 56 -8.49 11.30 0.43
CA ARG A 56 -7.41 10.73 -0.39
C ARG A 56 -7.00 9.36 0.14
N HIS A 57 -6.80 9.25 1.45
CA HIS A 57 -6.45 7.99 2.10
C HIS A 57 -7.54 6.93 1.91
N ALA A 58 -8.82 7.28 2.11
CA ALA A 58 -9.93 6.36 1.90
C ALA A 58 -10.05 5.86 0.44
N ILE A 59 -9.79 6.74 -0.54
CA ILE A 59 -9.73 6.38 -1.95
C ILE A 59 -8.57 5.41 -2.23
N LEU A 60 -7.37 5.71 -1.73
CA LEU A 60 -6.18 4.88 -1.91
C LEU A 60 -6.31 3.52 -1.21
N TYR A 61 -6.92 3.49 -0.02
CA TYR A 61 -7.25 2.25 0.65
C TYR A 61 -8.11 1.37 -0.26
N ALA A 62 -9.20 1.91 -0.84
CA ALA A 62 -10.06 1.12 -1.73
C ALA A 62 -9.29 0.60 -2.95
N LEU A 63 -8.48 1.45 -3.59
CA LEU A 63 -7.66 1.09 -4.75
C LEU A 63 -6.63 -0.02 -4.45
N SER A 64 -6.10 -0.10 -3.22
CA SER A 64 -5.11 -1.10 -2.82
C SER A 64 -5.56 -2.55 -3.00
N TRP A 65 -6.87 -2.80 -3.03
CA TRP A 65 -7.45 -4.13 -3.19
C TRP A 65 -7.90 -4.42 -4.63
N HIS A 66 -7.76 -3.45 -5.53
CA HIS A 66 -8.14 -3.61 -6.93
C HIS A 66 -7.07 -4.40 -7.71
N GLY A 67 -5.82 -4.37 -7.26
CA GLY A 67 -4.70 -5.14 -7.83
C GLY A 67 -4.46 -4.78 -9.29
N ASP A 68 -4.49 -3.48 -9.60
CA ASP A 68 -4.29 -2.96 -10.95
C ASP A 68 -2.90 -2.33 -11.06
N LEU A 69 -1.97 -3.09 -11.62
CA LEU A 69 -0.58 -2.67 -11.85
C LEU A 69 -0.48 -1.38 -12.70
N GLY A 70 -1.54 -0.97 -13.40
CA GLY A 70 -1.58 0.33 -14.08
C GLY A 70 -1.46 1.53 -13.12
N GLN A 71 -1.67 1.33 -11.82
CA GLN A 71 -1.43 2.36 -10.79
C GLN A 71 0.00 2.38 -10.23
N TRP A 72 0.89 1.46 -10.63
CA TRP A 72 2.21 1.31 -10.01
C TRP A 72 3.01 2.61 -9.95
N ASP A 73 3.12 3.31 -11.09
CA ASP A 73 3.87 4.58 -11.18
C ASP A 73 3.25 5.69 -10.33
N LEU A 74 1.92 5.72 -10.22
CA LEU A 74 1.21 6.67 -9.35
C LEU A 74 1.59 6.43 -7.89
N MET A 75 1.61 5.17 -7.43
CA MET A 75 1.90 4.82 -6.05
C MET A 75 3.36 5.10 -5.69
N VAL A 76 4.29 4.77 -6.59
CA VAL A 76 5.69 5.18 -6.45
C VAL A 76 5.82 6.71 -6.38
N GLY A 77 5.07 7.44 -7.22
CA GLY A 77 5.04 8.90 -7.21
C GLY A 77 4.56 9.48 -5.88
N LEU A 78 3.45 8.97 -5.36
CA LEU A 78 2.87 9.38 -4.07
C LEU A 78 3.80 9.08 -2.90
N LEU A 79 4.42 7.90 -2.87
CA LEU A 79 5.39 7.52 -1.84
C LEU A 79 6.58 8.49 -1.78
N LYS A 80 7.04 8.97 -2.95
CA LYS A 80 8.22 9.83 -3.05
C LYS A 80 7.93 11.32 -2.87
N ASP A 81 6.66 11.73 -2.88
CA ASP A 81 6.33 13.16 -2.82
C ASP A 81 6.43 13.69 -1.38
N PRO A 82 7.43 14.53 -1.06
CA PRO A 82 7.57 15.09 0.29
C PRO A 82 6.43 16.04 0.66
N LYS A 83 5.63 16.51 -0.31
CA LYS A 83 4.47 17.37 -0.06
C LYS A 83 3.22 16.59 0.32
N GLU A 84 3.17 15.29 0.03
CA GLU A 84 2.05 14.45 0.44
C GLU A 84 2.04 14.27 1.96
N SER A 85 0.86 13.98 2.51
CA SER A 85 0.77 13.63 3.93
C SER A 85 1.48 12.29 4.19
N PRO A 86 2.12 12.09 5.35
CA PRO A 86 2.68 10.78 5.71
C PRO A 86 1.68 9.64 5.61
N LEU A 87 0.40 9.90 5.90
CA LEU A 87 -0.67 8.91 5.76
C LEU A 87 -0.84 8.44 4.30
N ILE A 88 -0.67 9.34 3.33
CA ILE A 88 -0.77 9.03 1.90
C ILE A 88 0.47 8.28 1.42
N ARG A 89 1.66 8.72 1.85
CA ARG A 89 2.92 8.02 1.53
C ARG A 89 2.91 6.59 2.07
N GLY A 90 2.49 6.41 3.33
CA GLY A 90 2.38 5.09 3.97
C GLY A 90 1.36 4.19 3.28
N GLN A 91 0.20 4.72 2.91
CA GLN A 91 -0.80 3.96 2.15
C GLN A 91 -0.30 3.56 0.76
N ALA A 92 0.50 4.41 0.09
CA ALA A 92 1.12 4.07 -1.18
C ALA A 92 2.17 2.94 -1.04
N ALA A 93 2.96 2.94 0.04
CA ALA A 93 3.85 1.82 0.34
C ALA A 93 3.07 0.53 0.62
N GLU A 94 1.99 0.60 1.39
CA GLU A 94 1.11 -0.54 1.65
C GLU A 94 0.47 -1.07 0.37
N TYR A 95 -0.02 -0.19 -0.52
CA TYR A 95 -0.52 -0.58 -1.84
C TYR A 95 0.50 -1.46 -2.58
N LEU A 96 1.76 -1.00 -2.65
CA LEU A 96 2.82 -1.70 -3.38
C LEU A 96 3.11 -3.09 -2.80
N SER A 97 2.93 -3.28 -1.49
CA SER A 97 3.20 -4.55 -0.81
C SER A 97 2.37 -5.70 -1.38
N TYR A 98 1.10 -5.42 -1.73
CA TYR A 98 0.16 -6.42 -2.23
C TYR A 98 0.44 -6.84 -3.67
N ASP A 99 1.06 -5.96 -4.47
CA ASP A 99 1.20 -6.13 -5.91
C ASP A 99 2.58 -6.64 -6.36
N PHE A 100 3.58 -6.68 -5.47
CA PHE A 100 4.95 -7.12 -5.81
C PHE A 100 5.01 -8.50 -6.46
N MET A 101 4.11 -9.43 -6.10
CA MET A 101 4.06 -10.77 -6.69
C MET A 101 3.73 -10.77 -8.19
N GLY A 102 3.15 -9.68 -8.71
CA GLY A 102 2.88 -9.49 -10.13
C GLY A 102 4.05 -8.89 -10.92
N VAL A 103 5.14 -8.49 -10.26
CA VAL A 103 6.28 -7.77 -10.87
C VAL A 103 7.55 -8.61 -10.74
N LYS A 104 8.28 -8.82 -11.85
CA LYS A 104 9.55 -9.59 -11.84
C LYS A 104 10.66 -8.82 -11.14
N THR A 105 11.53 -9.52 -10.42
CA THR A 105 12.58 -8.83 -9.63
C THR A 105 13.68 -8.21 -10.48
N ASP A 106 13.85 -8.66 -11.73
CA ASP A 106 14.80 -8.10 -12.71
C ASP A 106 14.23 -6.94 -13.54
N SER A 107 12.97 -6.55 -13.31
CA SER A 107 12.31 -5.50 -14.07
C SER A 107 12.70 -4.09 -13.60
N GLN A 108 12.58 -3.13 -14.51
CA GLN A 108 12.84 -1.72 -14.19
C GLN A 108 11.81 -1.17 -13.20
N GLU A 109 10.56 -1.59 -13.31
CA GLU A 109 9.45 -1.22 -12.45
C GLU A 109 9.68 -1.69 -11.01
N PHE A 110 10.18 -2.92 -10.85
CA PHE A 110 10.56 -3.47 -9.55
C PHE A 110 11.69 -2.65 -8.92
N LYS A 111 12.76 -2.40 -9.68
CA LYS A 111 13.89 -1.59 -9.20
C LYS A 111 13.45 -0.21 -8.74
N VAL A 112 12.63 0.47 -9.54
CA VAL A 112 12.15 1.82 -9.22
C VAL A 112 11.32 1.85 -7.93
N ALA A 113 10.45 0.85 -7.72
CA ALA A 113 9.66 0.76 -6.50
C ALA A 113 10.53 0.40 -5.28
N VAL A 114 11.47 -0.52 -5.42
CA VAL A 114 12.41 -0.88 -4.35
C VAL A 114 13.28 0.31 -3.96
N ASP A 115 13.83 1.06 -4.92
CA ASP A 115 14.61 2.26 -4.65
C ASP A 115 13.77 3.30 -3.90
N ALA A 116 12.49 3.48 -4.27
CA ALA A 116 11.57 4.37 -3.57
C ALA A 116 11.29 3.92 -2.13
N LEU A 117 11.08 2.62 -1.90
CA LEU A 117 10.83 2.05 -0.58
C LEU A 117 12.06 2.09 0.31
N LEU A 118 13.26 1.87 -0.24
CA LEU A 118 14.52 2.01 0.49
C LEU A 118 14.76 3.45 0.96
N GLU A 119 14.38 4.45 0.15
CA GLU A 119 14.39 5.84 0.61
C GLU A 119 13.30 6.14 1.64
N ALA A 120 12.13 5.50 1.53
CA ALA A 120 11.05 5.62 2.51
C ALA A 120 11.41 5.04 3.90
N LEU A 121 12.40 4.14 4.00
CA LEU A 121 12.97 3.71 5.29
C LEU A 121 13.62 4.86 6.08
N LYS A 122 13.88 6.01 5.45
CA LYS A 122 14.45 7.21 6.07
C LYS A 122 13.40 8.29 6.33
N ASP A 123 12.12 8.02 6.04
CA ASP A 123 11.05 9.00 6.21
C ASP A 123 10.93 9.43 7.69
N PRO A 124 10.71 10.73 7.98
CA PRO A 124 10.51 11.18 9.36
C PRO A 124 9.32 10.52 10.06
N SER A 125 8.29 10.09 9.31
CA SER A 125 7.12 9.41 9.87
C SER A 125 7.39 7.92 10.10
N PRO A 126 7.19 7.41 11.33
CA PRO A 126 7.32 5.99 11.61
C PRO A 126 6.29 5.13 10.86
N GLU A 127 5.11 5.68 10.55
CA GLU A 127 4.08 4.99 9.75
C GLU A 127 4.57 4.71 8.32
N VAL A 128 5.23 5.68 7.68
CA VAL A 128 5.82 5.48 6.35
C VAL A 128 6.93 4.44 6.39
N ARG A 129 7.83 4.52 7.40
CA ARG A 129 8.90 3.52 7.58
C ARG A 129 8.33 2.12 7.82
N TYR A 130 7.30 1.99 8.66
CA TYR A 130 6.61 0.72 8.93
C TYR A 130 6.06 0.10 7.64
N CYS A 131 5.30 0.87 6.86
CA CYS A 131 4.75 0.38 5.59
C CYS A 131 5.84 0.05 4.57
N ALA A 132 6.93 0.82 4.55
CA ALA A 132 8.07 0.54 3.67
C ALA A 132 8.77 -0.78 4.02
N VAL A 133 8.99 -1.05 5.32
CA VAL A 133 9.51 -2.34 5.82
C VAL A 133 8.59 -3.48 5.41
N ASN A 134 7.28 -3.34 5.62
CA ASN A 134 6.28 -4.33 5.23
C ASN A 134 6.40 -4.66 3.73
N ALA A 135 6.36 -3.62 2.89
CA ALA A 135 6.42 -3.75 1.44
C ALA A 135 7.72 -4.40 0.96
N LEU A 136 8.87 -4.00 1.51
CA LEU A 136 10.17 -4.61 1.21
C LEU A 136 10.20 -6.10 1.59
N GLY A 137 9.60 -6.50 2.71
CA GLY A 137 9.45 -7.91 3.07
C GLY A 137 8.55 -8.69 2.09
N CYS A 138 7.44 -8.09 1.67
CA CYS A 138 6.53 -8.67 0.68
C CYS A 138 7.16 -8.83 -0.71
N THR A 139 8.28 -8.15 -0.99
CA THR A 139 8.95 -8.31 -2.28
C THR A 139 9.46 -9.72 -2.52
N GLY A 140 9.81 -10.51 -1.50
CA GLY A 140 10.51 -11.78 -1.69
C GLY A 140 11.92 -11.66 -2.32
N HIS A 141 12.49 -10.45 -2.36
CA HIS A 141 13.81 -10.20 -2.95
C HIS A 141 14.89 -10.24 -1.85
N LEU A 142 15.48 -11.42 -1.66
CA LEU A 142 16.45 -11.70 -0.60
C LEU A 142 17.61 -10.67 -0.47
N PRO A 143 18.11 -10.03 -1.54
CA PRO A 143 19.11 -8.94 -1.39
C PRO A 143 18.68 -7.76 -0.50
N LEU A 144 17.40 -7.63 -0.16
CA LEU A 144 16.89 -6.59 0.75
C LEU A 144 17.00 -6.95 2.24
N ILE A 145 17.42 -8.17 2.57
CA ILE A 145 17.61 -8.60 3.98
C ILE A 145 18.47 -7.62 4.79
N PRO A 146 19.65 -7.15 4.31
CA PRO A 146 20.46 -6.22 5.10
C PRO A 146 19.73 -4.92 5.45
N ALA A 147 18.95 -4.36 4.52
CA ALA A 147 18.17 -3.15 4.77
C ALA A 147 17.06 -3.39 5.80
N LEU A 148 16.43 -4.56 5.79
CA LEU A 148 15.44 -4.94 6.81
C LEU A 148 16.09 -5.19 8.17
N GLU A 149 17.30 -5.75 8.22
CA GLU A 149 18.07 -5.92 9.46
C GLU A 149 18.40 -4.59 10.13
N GLU A 150 18.77 -3.57 9.36
CA GLU A 150 19.03 -2.21 9.87
C GLU A 150 17.80 -1.61 10.60
N MET A 151 16.59 -1.94 10.13
CA MET A 151 15.35 -1.43 10.72
C MET A 151 15.00 -2.08 12.08
N ARG A 152 15.74 -3.10 12.52
CA ARG A 152 15.56 -3.70 13.85
C ARG A 152 15.96 -2.77 15.00
N ASP A 153 16.69 -1.70 14.73
CA ASP A 153 17.04 -0.70 15.73
C ASP A 153 15.97 0.39 15.88
N ASP A 154 15.04 0.51 14.93
CA ASP A 154 13.96 1.48 14.98
C ASP A 154 12.83 1.02 15.91
N LYS A 155 12.92 1.38 17.19
CA LYS A 155 11.91 1.08 18.21
C LYS A 155 10.74 2.07 18.23
N THR A 156 10.59 2.91 17.21
CA THR A 156 9.50 3.89 17.16
C THR A 156 8.16 3.19 16.94
N PRO A 157 7.15 3.40 17.80
CA PRO A 157 5.79 2.94 17.53
C PRO A 157 5.25 3.59 16.25
N ALA A 158 4.50 2.84 15.45
CA ALA A 158 3.83 3.35 14.26
C ALA A 158 2.33 3.50 14.56
N PRO A 159 1.80 4.73 14.70
CA PRO A 159 0.37 4.97 14.86
C PRO A 159 -0.46 4.30 13.75
N GLY A 160 -1.55 3.64 14.15
CA GLY A 160 -2.41 2.88 13.23
C GLY A 160 -1.95 1.44 12.96
N TRP A 161 -0.73 1.07 13.37
CA TRP A 161 -0.17 -0.26 13.22
C TRP A 161 0.12 -0.93 14.57
N VAL A 162 0.35 -2.25 14.54
CA VAL A 162 0.63 -3.02 15.76
C VAL A 162 2.13 -3.15 15.98
N GLY A 163 2.61 -2.49 17.04
CA GLY A 163 4.00 -2.55 17.49
C GLY A 163 4.86 -1.40 16.97
N THR A 164 6.16 -1.65 16.84
CA THR A 164 7.15 -0.70 16.34
C THR A 164 7.62 -1.05 14.94
N VAL A 165 8.36 -0.14 14.31
CA VAL A 165 9.05 -0.41 13.03
C VAL A 165 9.97 -1.64 13.15
N SER A 166 10.66 -1.80 14.28
CA SER A 166 11.46 -3.00 14.56
C SER A 166 10.65 -4.30 14.69
N ASP A 167 9.42 -4.27 15.20
CA ASP A 167 8.58 -5.46 15.27
C ASP A 167 8.22 -5.89 13.85
N GLU A 168 7.89 -4.92 12.99
CA GLU A 168 7.62 -5.16 11.58
C GLU A 168 8.84 -5.63 10.82
N ALA A 169 10.02 -5.08 11.08
CA ALA A 169 11.27 -5.55 10.49
C ALA A 169 11.53 -7.02 10.80
N SER A 170 11.22 -7.45 12.03
CA SER A 170 11.35 -8.85 12.42
C SER A 170 10.37 -9.74 11.66
N ARG A 171 9.12 -9.32 11.49
CA ARG A 171 8.12 -10.06 10.68
C ARG A 171 8.47 -10.09 9.20
N ALA A 172 8.94 -8.98 8.65
CA ALA A 172 9.38 -8.86 7.26
C ALA A 172 10.53 -9.82 6.94
N LEU A 173 11.50 -9.94 7.86
CA LEU A 173 12.59 -10.92 7.76
C LEU A 173 12.09 -12.37 7.84
N GLU A 174 11.05 -12.66 8.63
CA GLU A 174 10.45 -13.99 8.70
C GLU A 174 9.77 -14.38 7.38
N TRP A 175 8.99 -13.47 6.76
CA TRP A 175 8.22 -13.84 5.56
C TRP A 175 8.93 -13.60 4.23
N ILE A 176 10.00 -12.80 4.15
CA ILE A 176 10.68 -12.53 2.86
C ILE A 176 11.19 -13.82 2.22
N VAL A 177 11.61 -14.80 3.02
CA VAL A 177 11.99 -16.13 2.54
C VAL A 177 10.78 -16.89 1.97
N GLY A 178 9.64 -16.87 2.65
CA GLY A 178 8.40 -17.49 2.15
C GLY A 178 7.89 -16.83 0.86
N MET A 179 7.99 -15.50 0.76
CA MET A 179 7.65 -14.77 -0.46
C MET A 179 8.60 -15.10 -1.61
N HIS A 180 9.89 -15.27 -1.33
CA HIS A 180 10.87 -15.72 -2.32
C HIS A 180 10.51 -17.12 -2.86
N GLU A 181 10.19 -18.06 -1.99
CA GLU A 181 9.77 -19.41 -2.40
C GLU A 181 8.48 -19.37 -3.24
N MET A 182 7.52 -18.51 -2.87
CA MET A 182 6.29 -18.30 -3.65
C MET A 182 6.57 -17.78 -5.06
N ARG A 183 7.51 -16.84 -5.22
CA ARG A 183 7.93 -16.34 -6.53
C ARG A 183 8.48 -17.43 -7.43
N ILE A 184 9.41 -18.24 -6.90
CA ILE A 184 10.00 -19.36 -7.63
C ILE A 184 8.92 -20.36 -8.06
N LYS A 185 8.00 -20.70 -7.15
CA LYS A 185 6.88 -21.60 -7.43
C LYS A 185 5.95 -21.04 -8.51
N ASN A 186 5.71 -19.74 -8.52
CA ASN A 186 4.82 -19.07 -9.47
C ASN A 186 5.50 -18.73 -10.80
N GLY A 187 6.80 -18.98 -10.95
CA GLY A 187 7.55 -18.66 -12.17
C GLY A 187 7.76 -17.15 -12.40
N VAL A 188 7.75 -16.36 -11.32
CA VAL A 188 7.98 -14.91 -11.33
C VAL A 188 9.20 -14.59 -10.45
N PRO A 189 10.41 -15.02 -10.86
CA PRO A 189 11.63 -14.81 -10.08
C PRO A 189 11.98 -13.34 -9.91
#